data_AF-A0A7X7MKP2-F1
#
_entry.id   AF-A0A7X7MKP2-F1
#
_cell.length_a   1.000
_cell.length_b   1.000
_cell.length_c   1.000
_cell.angle_alpha   90.00
_cell.angle_beta   90.00
_cell.angle_gamma   90.00
#
_symmetry.space_group_name_H-M   'P 1'
#
loop_
_entity.id
_entity.type
_entity.pdbx_description
1 polymer ?
#
loop_
_entity_poly.entity_id
_entity_poly.type
_entity_poly.pdbx_seq_one_letter_code
_entity_poly.pdbx_strand_id
1 'polypeptide(L)'
;TGLAVSAHRDCLPLIRMQADVHNQGYAAGLAAALAVQEKCTVRNIPVRKLQSQLIKAGILPDSVLCENDCIPGADPDDPHARLANIFLDPASAVPALRAEFAAAESSQLAQILAFLGDSTGRESMARSVSNSHWDEGWNYRGMGQFGYSVSPLDCQLTALASLGNAETIFLEKLQELRPDSAFSHFRIMALIFMKYPSRSAIEPLENLLAAPGMAHHAVKNYRDAIASNRPEVNDNSVRNAQLKELYLARALNACQPGNILAMRSLNEYANGMQGHYAQFARAGLKN
;
A
#
# COMPACT_ATOMS: atom_id res chain seq x y z
N THR A 1 -2.39 12.58 11.26
CA THR A 1 -3.36 11.49 10.98
C THR A 1 -4.64 12.08 10.43
N GLY A 2 -5.06 11.70 9.21
CA GLY A 2 -6.36 12.11 8.66
C GLY A 2 -7.45 11.16 9.15
N LEU A 3 -7.99 11.40 10.34
CA LEU A 3 -9.07 10.60 10.90
C LEU A 3 -10.42 11.13 10.38
N ALA A 4 -11.16 10.27 9.69
CA ALA A 4 -12.52 10.58 9.25
C ALA A 4 -13.53 10.04 10.27
N VAL A 5 -14.49 10.87 10.66
CA VAL A 5 -15.59 10.48 11.55
C VAL A 5 -16.88 10.47 10.74
N SER A 6 -17.64 9.38 10.81
CA SER A 6 -18.98 9.27 10.23
C SER A 6 -19.87 8.45 11.15
N ALA A 7 -21.17 8.71 11.11
CA ALA A 7 -22.17 7.94 11.85
C ALA A 7 -23.42 7.75 10.99
N HIS A 8 -24.01 6.56 11.08
CA HIS A 8 -25.39 6.35 10.66
C HIS A 8 -26.35 6.87 11.76
N ARG A 9 -27.64 7.01 11.43
CA ARG A 9 -28.64 7.66 12.30
C ARG A 9 -28.58 7.22 13.77
N ASP A 10 -28.38 5.92 14.02
CA ASP A 10 -28.42 5.36 15.37
C ASP A 10 -27.17 5.68 16.21
N CYS A 11 -26.08 6.11 15.58
CA CYS A 11 -24.83 6.53 16.24
C CYS A 11 -24.71 8.06 16.36
N LEU A 12 -25.72 8.84 15.94
CA LEU A 12 -25.75 10.30 16.12
C LEU A 12 -25.54 10.76 17.58
N PRO A 13 -26.06 10.08 18.61
CA PRO A 13 -25.82 10.47 20.00
C PRO A 13 -24.33 10.49 20.37
N LEU A 14 -23.54 9.53 19.86
CA LEU A 14 -22.09 9.46 20.11
C LEU A 14 -21.35 10.63 19.48
N ILE A 15 -21.80 11.13 18.32
CA ILE A 15 -21.29 12.38 17.74
C ILE A 15 -21.76 13.59 18.56
N ARG A 16 -23.00 13.57 19.06
CA ARG A 16 -23.63 14.70 19.75
C ARG A 16 -23.15 14.97 21.16
N MET A 17 -22.52 14.01 21.79
CA MET A 17 -21.99 14.13 23.13
C MET A 17 -20.50 14.45 23.18
N GLN A 18 -19.84 14.57 22.02
CA GLN A 18 -18.40 14.80 21.91
C GLN A 18 -18.13 16.17 21.31
N ALA A 19 -17.76 17.13 22.17
CA ALA A 19 -17.50 18.52 21.76
C ALA A 19 -16.42 18.60 20.67
N ASP A 20 -15.40 17.75 20.73
CA ASP A 20 -14.32 17.72 19.75
C ASP A 20 -14.82 17.37 18.34
N VAL A 21 -15.77 16.44 18.23
CA VAL A 21 -16.37 16.04 16.94
C VAL A 21 -17.27 17.15 16.38
N HIS A 22 -17.96 17.89 17.24
CA HIS A 22 -18.72 19.09 16.84
C HIS A 22 -17.83 20.19 16.32
N ASN A 23 -16.76 20.48 17.06
CA ASN A 23 -15.78 21.49 16.71
C ASN A 23 -15.06 21.12 15.39
N GLN A 24 -14.76 19.83 15.18
CA GLN A 24 -14.23 19.33 13.93
C GLN A 24 -15.20 19.57 12.76
N GLY A 25 -16.49 19.27 12.94
CA GLY A 25 -17.52 19.51 11.92
C GLY A 25 -17.69 21.01 11.60
N TYR A 26 -17.70 21.86 12.62
CA TYR A 26 -17.76 23.31 12.46
C TYR A 26 -16.53 23.84 11.70
N ALA A 27 -15.32 23.41 12.08
CA ALA A 27 -14.09 23.80 11.41
C ALA A 27 -14.07 23.37 9.93
N ALA A 28 -14.53 22.16 9.62
CA ALA A 28 -14.65 21.68 8.25
C ALA A 28 -15.66 22.52 7.42
N GLY A 29 -16.83 22.83 8.00
CA GLY A 29 -17.83 23.68 7.34
C GLY A 29 -17.32 25.11 7.12
N LEU A 30 -16.63 25.68 8.11
CA LEU A 30 -16.02 27.00 8.02
C LEU A 30 -14.90 27.05 6.97
N ALA A 31 -14.05 26.03 6.90
CA ALA A 31 -13.03 25.89 5.87
C ALA A 31 -13.64 25.82 4.47
N ALA A 32 -14.74 25.07 4.28
CA ALA A 32 -15.46 24.99 3.01
C ALA A 32 -16.08 26.35 2.62
N ALA A 33 -16.72 27.04 3.57
CA ALA A 33 -17.28 28.37 3.34
C ALA A 33 -16.19 29.38 2.97
N LEU A 34 -15.04 29.33 3.65
CA LEU A 34 -13.89 30.18 3.36
C LEU A 34 -13.31 29.91 1.97
N ALA A 35 -13.22 28.64 1.56
CA ALA A 35 -12.78 28.27 0.21
C ALA A 35 -13.65 28.92 -0.88
N VAL A 36 -14.97 28.89 -0.70
CA VAL A 36 -15.93 29.52 -1.63
C VAL A 36 -15.79 31.05 -1.63
N GLN A 37 -15.68 31.67 -0.45
CA GLN A 37 -15.52 33.13 -0.32
C GLN A 37 -14.23 33.64 -0.98
N GLU A 38 -13.13 32.92 -0.80
CA GLU A 38 -11.80 33.25 -1.35
C GLU A 38 -11.60 32.73 -2.78
N LYS A 39 -12.61 32.08 -3.37
CA LYS A 39 -12.58 31.48 -4.72
C LYS A 39 -11.36 30.57 -4.92
N CYS A 40 -11.05 29.76 -3.92
CA CYS A 40 -9.92 28.82 -3.95
C CYS A 40 -10.38 27.38 -3.71
N THR A 41 -9.49 26.42 -3.95
CA THR A 41 -9.74 25.03 -3.56
C THR A 41 -9.55 24.87 -2.05
N VAL A 42 -10.14 23.83 -1.46
CA VAL A 42 -9.99 23.54 -0.02
C VAL A 42 -8.52 23.39 0.39
N ARG A 43 -7.64 22.95 -0.53
CA ARG A 43 -6.19 22.83 -0.30
C ARG A 43 -5.48 24.18 -0.15
N ASN A 44 -6.06 25.26 -0.66
CA ASN A 44 -5.42 26.58 -0.75
C ASN A 44 -6.10 27.63 0.15
N ILE A 45 -6.93 27.21 1.11
CA ILE A 45 -7.59 28.15 2.03
C ILE A 45 -6.56 28.91 2.86
N PRO A 46 -6.82 30.18 3.21
CA PRO A 46 -5.95 30.94 4.10
C PRO A 46 -6.08 30.40 5.54
N VAL A 47 -5.25 29.41 5.89
CA VAL A 47 -5.31 28.70 7.18
C VAL A 47 -5.24 29.64 8.38
N ARG A 48 -4.43 30.71 8.32
CA ARG A 48 -4.37 31.70 9.41
C ARG A 48 -5.70 32.41 9.64
N LYS A 49 -6.44 32.73 8.57
CA LYS A 49 -7.78 33.34 8.66
C LYS A 49 -8.80 32.37 9.26
N LEU A 50 -8.73 31.08 8.88
CA LEU A 50 -9.53 30.01 9.49
C LEU A 50 -9.23 29.89 10.99
N GLN A 51 -7.96 29.81 11.38
CA GLN A 51 -7.53 29.74 12.78
C GLN A 51 -8.05 30.92 13.60
N SER A 52 -7.93 32.16 13.09
CA SER A 52 -8.47 33.34 13.79
C SER A 52 -9.98 33.27 14.00
N GLN A 53 -10.74 32.72 13.07
CA GLN A 53 -12.19 32.55 13.22
C GLN A 53 -12.54 31.45 14.23
N LEU A 54 -11.77 30.35 14.27
CA LEU A 54 -11.94 29.28 15.25
C LEU A 54 -11.58 29.73 16.68
N ILE A 55 -10.56 30.58 16.82
CA ILE A 55 -10.21 31.22 18.09
C ILE A 55 -11.34 32.12 18.59
N LYS A 56 -11.92 32.95 17.71
CA LYS A 56 -13.09 33.78 18.05
C LYS A 56 -14.30 32.94 18.50
N ALA A 57 -14.41 31.72 18.00
CA ALA A 57 -15.45 30.77 18.41
C ALA A 57 -15.11 29.99 19.69
N GLY A 58 -13.92 30.20 20.29
CA GLY A 58 -13.46 29.49 21.48
C GLY A 58 -13.04 28.04 21.23
N ILE A 59 -12.80 27.66 19.97
CA ILE A 59 -12.48 26.28 19.57
C ILE A 59 -10.97 26.01 19.63
N LEU A 60 -10.16 27.02 19.30
CA LEU A 60 -8.69 26.95 19.35
C LEU A 60 -8.15 28.00 20.32
N PRO A 61 -7.01 27.74 20.99
CA PRO A 61 -6.34 28.75 21.81
C PRO A 61 -5.63 29.79 20.93
N ASP A 62 -5.43 31.01 21.47
CA ASP A 62 -4.73 32.10 20.78
C ASP A 62 -3.30 31.74 20.37
N SER A 63 -2.65 30.82 21.10
CA SER A 63 -1.28 30.37 20.83
C SER A 63 -1.07 29.86 19.41
N VAL A 64 -2.10 29.25 18.81
CA VAL A 64 -2.05 28.62 17.48
C VAL A 64 -1.67 29.62 16.38
N LEU A 65 -1.96 30.92 16.54
CA LEU A 65 -1.56 31.94 15.56
C LEU A 65 -0.06 32.21 15.55
N CYS A 66 0.62 31.97 16.68
CA CYS A 66 2.05 32.16 16.86
C CYS A 66 2.84 30.85 16.76
N GLU A 67 2.16 29.71 16.77
CA GLU A 67 2.77 28.41 16.53
C GLU A 67 3.30 28.34 15.10
N ASN A 68 4.53 27.84 14.98
CA ASN A 68 5.16 27.51 13.72
C ASN A 68 5.13 25.99 13.55
N ASP A 69 4.90 25.53 12.33
CA ASP A 69 5.05 24.12 12.02
C ASP A 69 6.48 23.69 12.36
N CYS A 70 6.60 22.73 13.25
CA CYS A 70 7.82 22.00 13.47
C CYS A 70 7.65 20.58 12.94
N ILE A 71 8.75 19.95 12.56
CA ILE A 71 8.79 18.51 12.41
C ILE A 71 9.11 17.99 13.82
N PRO A 72 8.11 17.54 14.60
CA PRO A 72 8.43 16.99 15.91
C PRO A 72 9.31 15.77 15.69
N GLY A 73 10.47 15.74 16.32
CA GLY A 73 11.29 14.52 16.36
C GLY A 73 10.47 13.39 16.96
N ALA A 74 10.78 12.16 16.58
CA ALA A 74 10.24 10.98 17.22
C ALA A 74 10.62 10.94 18.71
N ASP A 75 9.76 10.34 19.52
CA ASP A 75 10.03 10.08 20.94
C ASP A 75 11.36 9.32 21.08
N PRO A 76 12.37 9.84 21.79
CA PRO A 76 13.67 9.18 21.94
C PRO A 76 13.58 7.79 22.58
N ASP A 77 12.53 7.52 23.36
CA ASP A 77 12.32 6.23 24.02
C ASP A 77 11.63 5.19 23.10
N ASP A 78 11.17 5.60 21.92
CA ASP A 78 10.58 4.69 20.92
C ASP A 78 11.68 3.86 20.22
N PRO A 79 11.59 2.52 20.17
CA PRO A 79 12.59 1.68 19.51
C PRO A 79 12.71 1.94 17.99
N HIS A 80 11.73 2.60 17.39
CA HIS A 80 11.69 3.01 15.98
C HIS A 80 12.00 4.50 15.79
N ALA A 81 12.39 5.23 16.84
CA ALA A 81 12.66 6.67 16.80
C ALA A 81 13.63 7.07 15.68
N ARG A 82 14.70 6.30 15.51
CA ARG A 82 15.69 6.54 14.45
C ARG A 82 15.05 6.48 13.06
N LEU A 83 14.28 5.43 12.78
CA LEU A 83 13.63 5.25 11.48
C LEU A 83 12.56 6.33 11.26
N ALA A 84 11.78 6.65 12.29
CA ALA A 84 10.80 7.72 12.24
C ALA A 84 11.47 9.08 11.93
N ASN A 85 12.56 9.43 12.61
CA ASN A 85 13.33 10.65 12.36
C ASN A 85 13.88 10.72 10.94
N ILE A 86 14.36 9.60 10.39
CA ILE A 86 14.84 9.52 9.00
C ILE A 86 13.72 9.90 8.00
N PHE A 87 12.51 9.36 8.19
CA PHE A 87 11.39 9.63 7.28
C PHE A 87 10.70 10.99 7.54
N LEU A 88 10.90 11.57 8.72
CA LEU A 88 10.42 12.91 9.07
C LEU A 88 11.25 14.02 8.39
N ASP A 89 12.58 13.86 8.31
CA ASP A 89 13.47 14.77 7.58
C ASP A 89 14.48 14.02 6.70
N PRO A 90 14.04 13.49 5.53
CA PRO A 90 14.91 12.79 4.60
C PRO A 90 16.11 13.60 4.13
N ALA A 91 15.93 14.91 3.91
CA ALA A 91 16.95 15.76 3.32
C ALA A 91 18.20 15.85 4.22
N SER A 92 17.99 15.94 5.54
CA SER A 92 19.07 15.93 6.53
C SER A 92 19.63 14.52 6.79
N ALA A 93 18.80 13.48 6.70
CA ALA A 93 19.21 12.11 7.01
C ALA A 93 20.06 11.44 5.92
N VAL A 94 19.76 11.68 4.63
CA VAL A 94 20.40 10.98 3.50
C VAL A 94 21.93 11.08 3.49
N PRO A 95 22.57 12.25 3.71
CA PRO A 95 24.04 12.34 3.73
C PRO A 95 24.70 11.43 4.78
N ALA A 96 24.14 11.38 6.00
CA ALA A 96 24.64 10.53 7.07
C ALA A 96 24.45 9.04 6.72
N LEU A 97 23.28 8.67 6.20
CA LEU A 97 22.98 7.30 5.78
C LEU A 97 23.91 6.81 4.65
N ARG A 98 24.26 7.68 3.70
CA ARG A 98 25.25 7.36 2.65
C ARG A 98 26.63 7.08 3.24
N ALA A 99 27.07 7.90 4.20
CA ALA A 99 28.36 7.70 4.87
C ALA A 99 28.40 6.40 5.68
N GLU A 100 27.32 6.10 6.41
CA GLU A 100 27.17 4.83 7.14
C GLU A 100 27.14 3.63 6.18
N PHE A 101 26.44 3.74 5.06
CA PHE A 101 26.41 2.69 4.05
C PHE A 101 27.78 2.45 3.43
N ALA A 102 28.55 3.51 3.13
CA ALA A 102 29.90 3.38 2.60
C ALA A 102 30.87 2.67 3.57
N ALA A 103 30.60 2.71 4.87
CA ALA A 103 31.42 2.04 5.88
C ALA A 103 31.10 0.54 6.05
N ALA A 104 29.85 0.11 5.83
CA ALA A 104 29.40 -1.24 6.22
C ALA A 104 28.49 -1.97 5.22
N GLU A 105 28.19 -1.39 4.04
CA GLU A 105 27.30 -1.91 2.98
C GLU A 105 26.05 -2.68 3.49
N SER A 106 25.42 -2.17 4.55
CA SER A 106 24.28 -2.86 5.17
C SER A 106 23.07 -2.93 4.23
N SER A 107 22.49 -4.13 4.09
CA SER A 107 21.24 -4.34 3.33
C SER A 107 20.08 -3.47 3.84
N GLN A 108 20.00 -3.22 5.15
CA GLN A 108 18.94 -2.40 5.73
C GLN A 108 19.13 -0.93 5.34
N LEU A 109 20.36 -0.42 5.38
CA LEU A 109 20.67 0.95 4.96
C LEU A 109 20.41 1.15 3.47
N ALA A 110 20.76 0.18 2.63
CA ALA A 110 20.47 0.21 1.20
C ALA A 110 18.95 0.32 0.92
N GLN A 111 18.14 -0.45 1.65
CA GLN A 111 16.68 -0.39 1.53
C GLN A 111 16.10 0.94 2.02
N ILE A 112 16.59 1.47 3.15
CA ILE A 112 16.15 2.77 3.66
C ILE A 112 16.46 3.87 2.63
N LEU A 113 17.71 3.94 2.14
CA LEU A 113 18.11 4.87 1.09
C LEU A 113 17.20 4.76 -0.14
N ALA A 114 16.91 3.53 -0.58
CA ALA A 114 16.03 3.30 -1.72
C ALA A 114 14.59 3.79 -1.52
N PHE A 115 14.02 3.63 -0.32
CA PHE A 115 12.71 4.18 0.02
C PHE A 115 12.70 5.71 0.11
N LEU A 116 13.85 6.33 0.39
CA LEU A 116 14.05 7.78 0.31
C LEU A 116 14.34 8.27 -1.12
N GLY A 117 14.35 7.38 -2.12
CA GLY A 117 14.64 7.71 -3.51
C GLY A 117 16.12 7.82 -3.85
N ASP A 118 17.00 7.34 -2.97
CA ASP A 118 18.45 7.38 -3.13
C ASP A 118 19.01 6.05 -3.67
N SER A 119 19.82 6.12 -4.73
CA SER A 119 20.32 4.94 -5.43
C SER A 119 21.68 4.41 -4.95
N THR A 120 22.28 4.95 -3.88
CA THR A 120 23.63 4.58 -3.42
C THR A 120 23.75 3.07 -3.14
N GLY A 121 22.73 2.44 -2.58
CA GLY A 121 22.72 1.00 -2.28
C GLY A 121 22.21 0.09 -3.41
N ARG A 122 21.89 0.63 -4.59
CA ARG A 122 21.15 -0.09 -5.65
C ARG A 122 21.86 -1.36 -6.12
N GLU A 123 23.15 -1.28 -6.43
CA GLU A 123 23.92 -2.43 -6.95
C GLU A 123 24.08 -3.54 -5.91
N SER A 124 24.27 -3.16 -4.64
CA SER A 124 24.35 -4.11 -3.52
C SER A 124 23.02 -4.85 -3.34
N MET A 125 21.88 -4.14 -3.40
CA MET A 125 20.56 -4.79 -3.39
C MET A 125 20.31 -5.67 -4.61
N ALA A 126 20.66 -5.22 -5.81
CA ALA A 126 20.53 -6.00 -7.03
C ALA A 126 21.28 -7.34 -6.91
N ARG A 127 22.54 -7.29 -6.46
CA ARG A 127 23.36 -8.48 -6.20
C ARG A 127 22.75 -9.38 -5.12
N SER A 128 22.28 -8.80 -4.01
CA SER A 128 21.62 -9.52 -2.92
C SER A 128 20.39 -10.28 -3.42
N VAL A 129 19.51 -9.61 -4.16
CA VAL A 129 18.28 -10.20 -4.69
C VAL A 129 18.58 -11.30 -5.71
N SER A 130 19.48 -11.06 -6.67
CA SER A 130 19.86 -12.06 -7.68
C SER A 130 20.43 -13.34 -7.06
N ASN A 131 21.18 -13.23 -5.95
CA ASN A 131 21.80 -14.37 -5.29
C ASN A 131 20.91 -15.06 -4.24
N SER A 132 19.72 -14.51 -3.97
CA SER A 132 18.80 -15.06 -2.96
C SER A 132 17.76 -15.95 -3.60
N HIS A 133 17.34 -17.01 -2.92
CA HIS A 133 16.10 -17.72 -3.25
C HIS A 133 14.90 -17.07 -2.57
N TRP A 134 13.69 -17.38 -3.05
CA TRP A 134 12.46 -17.03 -2.33
C TRP A 134 12.53 -17.54 -0.89
N ASP A 135 12.31 -16.63 0.07
CA ASP A 135 12.24 -16.94 1.50
C ASP A 135 10.86 -17.49 1.86
N GLU A 136 10.52 -17.58 3.16
CA GLU A 136 9.21 -18.12 3.59
C GLU A 136 8.03 -17.31 3.05
N GLY A 137 8.26 -16.03 2.74
CA GLY A 137 7.20 -15.14 2.31
C GLY A 137 6.20 -14.81 3.42
N TRP A 138 5.06 -14.27 3.01
CA TRP A 138 3.94 -13.97 3.88
C TRP A 138 2.62 -14.34 3.21
N ASN A 139 1.79 -15.07 3.95
CA ASN A 139 0.42 -15.38 3.57
C ASN A 139 -0.54 -14.55 4.42
N TYR A 140 -1.70 -14.21 3.85
CA TYR A 140 -2.78 -13.59 4.60
C TYR A 140 -3.10 -14.42 5.85
N ARG A 141 -3.35 -13.74 6.98
CA ARG A 141 -3.72 -14.34 8.27
C ARG A 141 -5.01 -13.71 8.78
N GLY A 142 -5.99 -14.50 9.17
CA GLY A 142 -7.22 -14.06 9.83
C GLY A 142 -6.95 -13.77 11.31
N MET A 143 -7.45 -12.65 11.82
CA MET A 143 -7.33 -12.22 13.22
C MET A 143 -5.89 -12.12 13.76
N GLY A 144 -4.90 -11.96 12.88
CA GLY A 144 -3.46 -11.99 13.22
C GLY A 144 -2.59 -11.14 12.30
N GLN A 145 -3.13 -10.06 11.74
CA GLN A 145 -2.45 -9.15 10.81
C GLN A 145 -1.58 -8.10 11.53
N PHE A 146 -0.89 -8.52 12.60
CA PHE A 146 0.06 -7.66 13.30
C PHE A 146 1.47 -7.93 12.77
N GLY A 147 2.27 -6.87 12.60
CA GLY A 147 3.63 -6.96 12.07
C GLY A 147 3.72 -6.92 10.53
N TYR A 148 4.82 -7.46 10.00
CA TYR A 148 5.12 -7.37 8.57
C TYR A 148 4.15 -8.20 7.71
N SER A 149 3.68 -7.61 6.62
CA SER A 149 2.89 -8.31 5.59
C SER A 149 3.69 -8.63 4.32
N VAL A 150 5.00 -8.48 4.39
CA VAL A 150 6.00 -8.76 3.35
C VAL A 150 7.14 -9.52 3.99
N SER A 151 7.83 -10.36 3.22
CA SER A 151 9.08 -10.96 3.69
C SER A 151 10.28 -10.02 3.49
N PRO A 152 11.43 -10.34 4.10
CA PRO A 152 12.67 -9.61 3.85
C PRO A 152 13.03 -9.50 2.36
N LEU A 153 12.92 -10.58 1.58
CA LEU A 153 13.20 -10.53 0.14
C LEU A 153 12.18 -9.68 -0.63
N ASP A 154 10.89 -9.79 -0.29
CA ASP A 154 9.85 -8.94 -0.89
C ASP A 154 10.11 -7.46 -0.63
N CYS A 155 10.59 -7.12 0.57
CA CYS A 155 10.96 -5.75 0.94
C CYS A 155 12.14 -5.24 0.10
N GLN A 156 13.18 -6.06 -0.11
CA GLN A 156 14.30 -5.71 -0.99
C GLN A 156 13.85 -5.51 -2.45
N LEU A 157 12.99 -6.38 -2.97
CA LEU A 157 12.40 -6.24 -4.31
C LEU A 157 11.59 -4.95 -4.44
N THR A 158 10.81 -4.62 -3.41
CA THR A 158 10.03 -3.36 -3.35
C THR A 158 10.96 -2.14 -3.38
N ALA A 159 12.01 -2.15 -2.57
CA ALA A 159 13.02 -1.10 -2.51
C ALA A 159 13.78 -0.96 -3.84
N LEU A 160 14.16 -2.07 -4.47
CA LEU A 160 14.80 -2.02 -5.79
C LEU A 160 13.87 -1.43 -6.86
N ALA A 161 12.59 -1.85 -6.84
CA ALA A 161 11.56 -1.35 -7.75
C ALA A 161 11.15 0.11 -7.48
N SER A 162 11.39 0.67 -6.29
CA SER A 162 11.16 2.10 -6.03
C SER A 162 12.16 2.97 -6.81
N LEU A 163 13.38 2.47 -6.98
CA LEU A 163 14.48 3.15 -7.68
C LEU A 163 14.44 3.02 -9.20
N GLY A 164 13.59 2.15 -9.76
CA GLY A 164 13.44 1.97 -11.20
C GLY A 164 13.27 0.51 -11.62
N ASN A 165 13.22 0.30 -12.93
CA ASN A 165 13.12 -1.05 -13.49
C ASN A 165 14.47 -1.79 -13.33
N ALA A 166 14.42 -3.06 -12.92
CA ALA A 166 15.52 -4.02 -12.88
C ALA A 166 15.07 -5.31 -13.58
N GLU A 167 14.68 -5.16 -14.84
CA GLU A 167 13.89 -6.14 -15.59
C GLU A 167 14.45 -7.56 -15.55
N THR A 168 15.75 -7.74 -15.81
CA THR A 168 16.39 -9.06 -15.77
C THR A 168 16.18 -9.77 -14.44
N ILE A 169 16.44 -9.07 -13.32
CA ILE A 169 16.32 -9.62 -11.97
C ILE A 169 14.86 -9.96 -11.66
N PHE A 170 13.93 -9.08 -12.07
CA PHE A 170 12.50 -9.28 -11.85
C PHE A 170 11.97 -10.46 -12.66
N LEU A 171 12.43 -10.65 -13.89
CA LEU A 171 12.06 -11.80 -14.73
C LEU A 171 12.61 -13.10 -14.16
N GLU A 172 13.88 -13.13 -13.74
CA GLU A 172 14.48 -14.29 -13.07
C GLU A 172 13.66 -14.69 -11.84
N LYS A 173 13.32 -13.73 -10.97
CA LYS A 173 12.52 -13.99 -9.77
C LYS A 173 11.09 -14.44 -10.09
N LEU A 174 10.47 -13.91 -11.15
CA LEU A 174 9.16 -14.35 -11.62
C LEU A 174 9.19 -15.81 -12.08
N GLN A 175 10.23 -16.23 -12.80
CA GLN A 175 10.38 -17.59 -13.30
C GLN A 175 10.61 -18.63 -12.18
N GLU A 176 11.14 -18.20 -11.03
CA GLU A 176 11.31 -19.06 -9.85
C GLU A 176 9.99 -19.31 -9.08
N LEU A 177 8.95 -18.50 -9.30
CA LEU A 177 7.68 -18.65 -8.58
C LEU A 177 6.98 -19.96 -8.92
N ARG A 178 6.37 -20.56 -7.90
CA ARG A 178 5.56 -21.77 -8.01
C ARG A 178 4.17 -21.54 -7.39
N PRO A 179 3.14 -22.30 -7.78
CA PRO A 179 1.79 -22.15 -7.23
C PRO A 179 1.71 -22.16 -5.69
N ASP A 180 2.59 -22.94 -5.05
CA ASP A 180 2.71 -23.08 -3.60
C ASP A 180 3.51 -21.96 -2.90
N SER A 181 4.20 -21.09 -3.65
CA SER A 181 4.89 -19.92 -3.10
C SER A 181 3.96 -19.02 -2.29
N ALA A 182 4.49 -18.29 -1.31
CA ALA A 182 3.67 -17.42 -0.47
C ALA A 182 3.00 -16.28 -1.26
N PHE A 183 1.83 -15.84 -0.79
CA PHE A 183 1.06 -14.76 -1.43
C PHE A 183 1.87 -13.47 -1.60
N SER A 184 2.70 -13.09 -0.63
CA SER A 184 3.48 -11.85 -0.71
C SER A 184 4.42 -11.81 -1.92
N HIS A 185 4.99 -12.95 -2.33
CA HIS A 185 5.84 -13.06 -3.52
C HIS A 185 5.05 -12.81 -4.80
N PHE A 186 3.86 -13.39 -4.92
CA PHE A 186 2.94 -13.08 -6.01
C PHE A 186 2.56 -11.61 -6.02
N ARG A 187 2.29 -11.04 -4.84
CA ARG A 187 1.92 -9.63 -4.70
C ARG A 187 3.05 -8.72 -5.18
N ILE A 188 4.28 -8.94 -4.74
CA ILE A 188 5.40 -8.06 -5.13
C ILE A 188 5.69 -8.19 -6.63
N MET A 189 5.73 -9.39 -7.18
CA MET A 189 5.98 -9.57 -8.62
C MET A 189 4.86 -8.96 -9.47
N ALA A 190 3.61 -9.13 -9.06
CA ALA A 190 2.49 -8.50 -9.74
C ALA A 190 2.56 -6.97 -9.68
N LEU A 191 2.89 -6.39 -8.51
CA LEU A 191 3.07 -4.94 -8.35
C LEU A 191 4.20 -4.40 -9.25
N ILE A 192 5.32 -5.13 -9.32
CA ILE A 192 6.45 -4.80 -10.20
C ILE A 192 6.01 -4.78 -11.65
N PHE A 193 5.35 -5.82 -12.16
CA PHE A 193 4.96 -5.89 -13.57
C PHE A 193 3.72 -5.05 -13.93
N MET A 194 2.92 -4.64 -12.94
CA MET A 194 1.95 -3.56 -13.13
C MET A 194 2.62 -2.20 -13.28
N LYS A 195 3.71 -1.94 -12.55
CA LYS A 195 4.47 -0.69 -12.62
C LYS A 195 5.39 -0.62 -13.83
N TYR A 196 6.01 -1.75 -14.18
CA TYR A 196 6.95 -1.93 -15.28
C TYR A 196 6.46 -3.09 -16.18
N PRO A 197 5.43 -2.87 -17.01
CA PRO A 197 4.95 -3.89 -17.94
C PRO A 197 6.05 -4.40 -18.86
N SER A 198 6.15 -5.73 -18.99
CA SER A 198 7.16 -6.39 -19.83
C SER A 198 6.54 -7.50 -20.67
N ARG A 199 6.87 -7.54 -21.96
CA ARG A 199 6.45 -8.63 -22.86
C ARG A 199 7.05 -9.97 -22.44
N SER A 200 8.28 -9.96 -21.92
CA SER A 200 8.98 -11.16 -21.45
C SER A 200 8.34 -11.78 -20.20
N ALA A 201 7.50 -11.04 -19.49
CA ALA A 201 6.76 -11.53 -18.33
C ALA A 201 5.42 -12.19 -18.70
N ILE A 202 4.94 -12.06 -19.95
CA ILE A 202 3.63 -12.56 -20.37
C ILE A 202 3.55 -14.08 -20.17
N GLU A 203 4.45 -14.84 -20.82
CA GLU A 203 4.43 -16.30 -20.75
C GLU A 203 4.59 -16.83 -19.31
N PRO A 204 5.54 -16.34 -18.48
CA PRO A 204 5.60 -16.75 -17.07
C PRO A 204 4.32 -16.44 -16.27
N LEU A 205 3.71 -15.27 -16.47
CA LEU A 205 2.46 -14.90 -15.78
C LEU A 205 1.27 -15.76 -16.26
N GLU A 206 1.20 -16.06 -17.56
CA GLU A 206 0.20 -16.97 -18.12
C GLU A 206 0.34 -18.38 -17.55
N ASN A 207 1.57 -18.90 -17.51
CA ASN A 207 1.86 -20.23 -16.96
C ASN A 207 1.47 -20.32 -15.48
N LEU A 208 1.75 -19.29 -14.68
CA LEU A 208 1.33 -19.24 -13.28
C LEU A 208 -0.20 -19.17 -13.13
N LEU A 209 -0.88 -18.36 -13.93
CA LEU A 209 -2.33 -18.20 -13.84
C LEU A 209 -3.09 -19.44 -14.35
N ALA A 210 -2.54 -20.14 -15.35
CA ALA A 210 -3.10 -21.38 -15.88
C ALA A 210 -2.74 -22.62 -15.06
N ALA A 211 -1.83 -22.51 -14.09
CA ALA A 211 -1.42 -23.65 -13.26
C ALA A 211 -2.61 -24.21 -12.44
N PRO A 212 -2.64 -25.53 -12.18
CA PRO A 212 -3.70 -26.16 -11.39
C PRO A 212 -3.89 -25.46 -10.04
N GLY A 213 -5.14 -25.06 -9.76
CA GLY A 213 -5.51 -24.42 -8.48
C GLY A 213 -5.19 -22.93 -8.39
N MET A 214 -4.71 -22.27 -9.45
CA MET A 214 -4.38 -20.83 -9.43
C MET A 214 -5.48 -19.90 -9.93
N ALA A 215 -6.53 -20.44 -10.55
CA ALA A 215 -7.64 -19.67 -11.11
C ALA A 215 -9.00 -20.18 -10.62
N HIS A 216 -10.04 -19.40 -10.90
CA HIS A 216 -11.45 -19.70 -10.62
C HIS A 216 -11.84 -19.62 -9.13
N HIS A 217 -11.21 -18.71 -8.38
CA HIS A 217 -11.52 -18.48 -6.96
C HIS A 217 -12.52 -17.35 -6.72
N ALA A 218 -12.94 -16.64 -7.77
CA ALA A 218 -13.89 -15.55 -7.68
C ALA A 218 -15.26 -16.00 -7.11
N VAL A 219 -15.74 -15.29 -6.10
CA VAL A 219 -17.08 -15.51 -5.53
C VAL A 219 -18.11 -14.72 -6.33
N LYS A 220 -18.80 -15.40 -7.26
CA LYS A 220 -19.70 -14.76 -8.25
C LYS A 220 -21.12 -14.65 -7.76
N ASN A 221 -21.56 -15.54 -6.88
CA ASN A 221 -22.93 -15.61 -6.40
C ASN A 221 -23.00 -16.22 -4.99
N TYR A 222 -24.20 -16.22 -4.40
CA TYR A 222 -24.43 -16.68 -3.03
C TYR A 222 -24.03 -18.16 -2.81
N ARG A 223 -24.19 -19.02 -3.82
CA ARG A 223 -23.76 -20.43 -3.74
C ARG A 223 -22.24 -20.53 -3.64
N ASP A 224 -21.50 -19.74 -4.41
CA ASP A 224 -20.04 -19.71 -4.34
C ASP A 224 -19.58 -19.21 -2.95
N ALA A 225 -20.26 -18.21 -2.38
CA ALA A 225 -19.94 -17.73 -1.03
C ALA A 225 -20.12 -18.82 0.02
N ILE A 226 -21.23 -19.57 -0.02
CA ILE A 226 -21.43 -20.71 0.88
C ILE A 226 -20.35 -21.77 0.66
N ALA A 227 -20.03 -22.11 -0.60
CA ALA A 227 -19.00 -23.09 -0.93
C ALA A 227 -17.58 -22.66 -0.51
N SER A 228 -17.35 -21.35 -0.38
CA SER A 228 -16.10 -20.78 0.10
C SER A 228 -15.94 -20.83 1.62
N ASN A 229 -17.00 -21.14 2.38
CA ASN A 229 -16.88 -21.29 3.83
C ASN A 229 -15.95 -22.46 4.19
N ARG A 230 -15.19 -22.28 5.26
CA ARG A 230 -14.31 -23.31 5.83
C ARG A 230 -14.68 -23.54 7.29
N PRO A 231 -14.54 -24.78 7.80
CA PRO A 231 -14.80 -25.08 9.20
C PRO A 231 -13.89 -24.29 10.16
N GLU A 232 -12.65 -24.01 9.72
CA GLU A 232 -11.70 -23.21 10.47
C GLU A 232 -12.07 -21.72 10.41
N VAL A 233 -12.30 -21.13 11.59
CA VAL A 233 -12.71 -19.72 11.75
C VAL A 233 -11.67 -18.75 11.18
N ASN A 234 -10.39 -19.10 11.27
CA ASN A 234 -9.27 -18.28 10.80
C ASN A 234 -8.67 -18.81 9.49
N ASP A 235 -9.46 -19.54 8.67
CA ASP A 235 -9.00 -20.01 7.36
C ASP A 235 -8.48 -18.84 6.50
N ASN A 236 -7.33 -19.08 5.89
CA ASN A 236 -6.69 -18.13 5.00
C ASN A 236 -6.53 -18.67 3.59
N SER A 237 -6.87 -19.94 3.35
CA SER A 237 -6.62 -20.61 2.07
C SER A 237 -7.42 -19.95 0.95
N VAL A 238 -8.70 -19.68 1.18
CA VAL A 238 -9.59 -19.07 0.19
C VAL A 238 -9.11 -17.68 -0.18
N ARG A 239 -8.81 -16.85 0.82
CA ARG A 239 -8.37 -15.48 0.58
C ARG A 239 -7.01 -15.41 -0.12
N ASN A 240 -6.06 -16.26 0.29
CA ASN A 240 -4.75 -16.30 -0.37
C ASN A 240 -4.86 -16.72 -1.83
N ALA A 241 -5.67 -17.73 -2.13
CA ALA A 241 -5.90 -18.19 -3.49
C ALA A 241 -6.53 -17.07 -4.36
N GLN A 242 -7.55 -16.39 -3.84
CA GLN A 242 -8.20 -15.27 -4.53
C GLN A 242 -7.24 -14.11 -4.80
N LEU A 243 -6.44 -13.74 -3.80
CA LEU A 243 -5.50 -12.64 -3.95
C LEU A 243 -4.39 -12.99 -4.95
N LYS A 244 -3.83 -14.21 -4.91
CA LYS A 244 -2.84 -14.67 -5.89
C LYS A 244 -3.40 -14.57 -7.32
N GLU A 245 -4.57 -15.13 -7.58
CA GLU A 245 -5.24 -15.07 -8.88
C GLU A 245 -5.45 -13.63 -9.35
N LEU A 246 -6.03 -12.79 -8.48
CA LEU A 246 -6.40 -11.43 -8.83
C LEU A 246 -5.18 -10.55 -9.14
N TYR A 247 -4.10 -10.69 -8.37
CA TYR A 247 -2.85 -9.97 -8.63
C TYR A 247 -2.17 -10.44 -9.91
N LEU A 248 -2.09 -11.75 -10.15
CA LEU A 248 -1.53 -12.32 -11.38
C LEU A 248 -2.30 -11.85 -12.62
N ALA A 249 -3.62 -11.95 -12.60
CA ALA A 249 -4.47 -11.52 -13.72
C ALA A 249 -4.27 -10.03 -14.03
N ARG A 250 -4.14 -9.18 -13.01
CA ARG A 250 -3.92 -7.74 -13.22
C ARG A 250 -2.52 -7.44 -13.77
N ALA A 251 -1.49 -8.12 -13.28
CA ALA A 251 -0.14 -7.98 -13.81
C ALA A 251 -0.06 -8.45 -15.28
N LEU A 252 -0.70 -9.59 -15.59
CA LEU A 252 -0.77 -10.11 -16.94
C LEU A 252 -1.50 -9.14 -17.89
N ASN A 253 -2.62 -8.55 -17.48
CA ASN A 253 -3.31 -7.56 -18.30
C ASN A 253 -2.50 -6.25 -18.45
N ALA A 254 -1.65 -5.90 -17.47
CA ALA A 254 -0.76 -4.76 -17.61
C ALA A 254 0.35 -5.02 -18.64
N CYS A 255 0.94 -6.23 -18.63
CA CYS A 255 1.95 -6.66 -19.61
C CYS A 255 1.37 -6.90 -21.02
N GLN A 256 0.12 -7.36 -21.10
CA GLN A 256 -0.60 -7.60 -22.35
C GLN A 256 -2.08 -7.23 -22.18
N PRO A 257 -2.46 -5.97 -22.49
CA PRO A 257 -3.84 -5.54 -22.46
C PRO A 257 -4.73 -6.42 -23.35
N GLY A 258 -5.84 -6.92 -22.80
CA GLY A 258 -6.77 -7.78 -23.51
C GLY A 258 -6.38 -9.26 -23.52
N ASN A 259 -5.36 -9.69 -22.76
CA ASN A 259 -5.02 -11.10 -22.61
C ASN A 259 -6.24 -11.92 -22.14
N ILE A 260 -6.54 -13.02 -22.81
CA ILE A 260 -7.79 -13.78 -22.59
C ILE A 260 -7.88 -14.36 -21.18
N LEU A 261 -6.78 -14.90 -20.63
CA LEU A 261 -6.76 -15.48 -19.28
C LEU A 261 -6.94 -14.39 -18.22
N ALA A 262 -6.21 -13.28 -18.37
CA ALA A 262 -6.32 -12.14 -17.49
C ALA A 262 -7.74 -11.55 -17.50
N MET A 263 -8.27 -11.29 -18.70
CA MET A 263 -9.60 -10.73 -18.88
C MET A 263 -10.68 -11.63 -18.28
N ARG A 264 -10.55 -12.95 -18.40
CA ARG A 264 -11.48 -13.90 -17.77
C ARG A 264 -11.50 -13.72 -16.25
N SER A 265 -10.36 -13.87 -15.57
CA SER A 265 -10.30 -13.74 -14.11
C SER A 265 -10.72 -12.34 -13.64
N LEU A 266 -10.25 -11.27 -14.28
CA LEU A 266 -10.62 -9.90 -13.92
C LEU A 266 -12.12 -9.66 -14.08
N ASN A 267 -12.77 -10.17 -15.13
CA ASN A 267 -14.22 -10.04 -15.28
C ASN A 267 -15.01 -10.84 -14.24
N GLU A 268 -14.54 -12.01 -13.83
CA GLU A 268 -15.17 -12.78 -12.75
C GLU A 268 -15.14 -12.02 -11.42
N TYR A 269 -14.01 -11.41 -11.05
CA TYR A 269 -13.93 -10.56 -9.85
C TYR A 269 -14.69 -9.24 -10.01
N ALA A 270 -14.63 -8.58 -11.17
CA ALA A 270 -15.31 -7.32 -11.46
C ALA A 270 -16.84 -7.42 -11.32
N ASN A 271 -17.40 -8.60 -11.60
CA ASN A 271 -18.84 -8.88 -11.49
C ASN A 271 -19.18 -9.72 -10.25
N GLY A 272 -18.20 -10.01 -9.40
CA GLY A 272 -18.39 -10.81 -8.19
C GLY A 272 -18.98 -10.03 -7.02
N MET A 273 -19.21 -10.75 -5.91
CA MET A 273 -19.85 -10.18 -4.72
C MET A 273 -18.87 -9.44 -3.78
N GLN A 274 -17.56 -9.55 -4.02
CA GLN A 274 -16.52 -8.98 -3.16
C GLN A 274 -16.15 -7.56 -3.62
N GLY A 275 -16.79 -6.53 -3.05
CA GLY A 275 -16.72 -5.14 -3.53
C GLY A 275 -15.30 -4.58 -3.73
N HIS A 276 -14.38 -4.82 -2.79
CA HIS A 276 -12.98 -4.37 -2.94
C HIS A 276 -12.25 -5.09 -4.08
N TYR A 277 -12.54 -6.37 -4.31
CA TYR A 277 -11.93 -7.14 -5.38
C TYR A 277 -12.51 -6.70 -6.72
N ALA A 278 -13.81 -6.44 -6.77
CA ALA A 278 -14.47 -5.89 -7.95
C ALA A 278 -13.88 -4.52 -8.33
N GLN A 279 -13.64 -3.63 -7.37
CA GLN A 279 -13.01 -2.32 -7.64
C GLN A 279 -11.59 -2.49 -8.19
N PHE A 280 -10.78 -3.35 -7.57
CA PHE A 280 -9.42 -3.62 -8.00
C PHE A 280 -9.38 -4.23 -9.41
N ALA A 281 -10.25 -5.19 -9.70
CA ALA A 281 -10.36 -5.84 -11.00
C ALA A 281 -10.82 -4.87 -12.10
N ARG A 282 -11.85 -4.08 -11.84
CA ARG A 282 -12.34 -3.04 -12.77
C ARG A 282 -11.28 -2.00 -13.09
N ALA A 283 -10.43 -1.64 -12.12
CA ALA A 283 -9.30 -0.75 -12.39
C ALA A 283 -8.28 -1.39 -13.35
N GLY A 284 -8.08 -2.71 -13.27
CA GLY A 284 -7.22 -3.45 -14.20
C GLY A 284 -7.79 -3.59 -15.60
N LEU A 285 -9.11 -3.51 -15.78
CA LEU A 285 -9.80 -3.57 -17.08
C LEU A 285 -9.85 -2.23 -17.83
N LYS A 286 -9.47 -1.12 -17.19
CA LYS A 286 -9.59 0.25 -17.73
C LYS A 286 -8.39 0.71 -18.58
N ASN A 287 -7.58 -0.22 -19.08
CA ASN A 287 -6.40 0.08 -19.89
C ASN A 287 -6.67 -0.18 -21.36
#